data_AF-A0A3R6QUZ2-F1
#
_entry.id   AF-A0A3R6QUZ2-F1
#
_cell.length_a   1.000
_cell.length_b   1.000
_cell.length_c   1.000
_cell.angle_alpha   90.00
_cell.angle_beta   90.00
_cell.angle_gamma   90.00
#
_symmetry.space_group_name_H-M   'P 1'
#
loop_
_entity.id
_entity.type
_entity.pdbx_description
1 polymer ?
#
loop_
_entity_poly.entity_id
_entity_poly.type
_entity_poly.pdbx_seq_one_letter_code
_entity_poly.pdbx_strand_id
1 'polypeptide(L)'
;MITFWGTGKSIETGEMEEINRDCVLEYELDAEVLHLEETPELVENVWDPKEKGQQGQAETIYDPEAGVTATLRDISNVGANLIIRREDDDDGAEVIYGEAYILQRQVDGEWQDAETVPDNYGFPMVGYNVPGGEEASIYYNWEWLYGALEPGEYRMVWDVSRKDSGSASAQTYREHIRFRL
;
A
#
# COMPACT_ATOMS: atom_id res chain seq x y z
N MET A 1 9.92 37.86 5.08
CA MET A 1 11.23 37.75 4.42
C MET A 1 12.09 36.88 5.32
N ILE A 2 12.41 35.67 4.88
CA ILE A 2 13.30 34.76 5.61
C ILE A 2 14.57 34.61 4.77
N THR A 3 15.70 34.97 5.35
CA THR A 3 17.03 34.87 4.74
C THR A 3 17.68 33.57 5.17
N PHE A 4 18.06 32.73 4.22
CA PHE A 4 18.84 31.52 4.50
C PHE A 4 20.31 31.76 4.22
N TRP A 5 21.16 31.39 5.19
CA TRP A 5 22.61 31.39 5.06
C TRP A 5 23.12 29.95 5.16
N GLY A 6 23.91 29.53 4.19
CA GLY A 6 24.57 28.22 4.23
C GLY A 6 25.77 28.17 3.29
N THR A 7 26.62 27.17 3.44
CA THR A 7 27.72 26.91 2.51
C THR A 7 27.40 25.68 1.66
N GLY A 8 27.45 25.82 0.34
CA GLY A 8 27.26 24.73 -0.62
C GLY A 8 28.52 24.52 -1.46
N LYS A 9 28.77 23.29 -1.90
CA LYS A 9 29.85 23.00 -2.84
C LYS A 9 29.34 23.16 -4.26
N SER A 10 29.94 24.04 -5.05
CA SER A 10 29.57 24.26 -6.45
C SER A 10 29.78 22.98 -7.25
N ILE A 11 28.76 22.60 -8.03
CA ILE A 11 28.75 21.36 -8.81
C ILE A 11 29.60 21.49 -10.09
N GLU A 12 29.87 22.73 -10.53
CA GLU A 12 30.66 23.00 -11.72
C GLU A 12 32.16 23.14 -11.43
N THR A 13 32.52 23.79 -10.32
CA THR A 13 33.93 24.07 -9.97
C THR A 13 34.45 23.22 -8.81
N GLY A 14 33.56 22.62 -8.03
CA GLY A 14 33.93 21.84 -6.85
C GLY A 14 34.40 22.67 -5.66
N GLU A 15 34.29 24.00 -5.69
CA GLU A 15 34.68 24.88 -4.59
C GLU A 15 33.53 25.12 -3.60
N MET A 16 33.86 25.44 -2.35
CA MET A 16 32.88 25.74 -1.30
C MET A 16 32.52 27.22 -1.33
N GLU A 17 31.24 27.53 -1.55
CA GLU A 17 30.72 28.89 -1.61
C GLU A 17 29.60 29.12 -0.59
N GLU A 18 29.51 30.35 -0.08
CA GLU A 18 28.39 30.79 0.76
C GLU A 18 27.19 31.19 -0.10
N ILE A 19 26.04 30.58 0.17
CA ILE A 19 24.76 30.89 -0.46
C ILE A 19 23.90 31.74 0.47
N ASN A 20 23.39 32.85 -0.08
CA ASN A 20 22.41 33.71 0.58
C ASN A 20 21.22 33.93 -0.35
N ARG A 21 20.01 33.55 0.09
CA ARG A 21 18.77 33.86 -0.62
C ARG A 21 17.68 34.34 0.33
N ASP A 22 17.03 35.42 -0.09
CA ASP A 22 15.86 36.00 0.56
C ASP A 22 14.58 35.51 -0.13
N CYS A 23 13.75 34.77 0.62
CA CYS A 23 12.41 34.38 0.16
C CYS A 23 11.34 35.25 0.85
N VAL A 24 10.42 35.79 0.04
CA VAL A 24 9.19 36.46 0.49
C VAL A 24 8.02 35.51 0.22
N LEU A 25 7.30 35.12 1.27
CA LEU A 25 6.05 34.38 1.15
C LEU A 25 4.91 35.40 1.21
N GLU A 26 4.20 35.59 0.10
CA GLU A 26 2.92 36.32 0.10
C GLU A 26 1.79 35.29 0.19
N TYR A 27 1.04 35.35 1.29
CA TYR A 27 -0.19 34.59 1.52
C TYR A 27 -1.35 35.60 1.44
N GLU A 28 -2.26 35.44 0.49
CA GLU A 28 -3.53 36.18 0.50
C GLU A 28 -4.55 35.36 1.29
N LEU A 29 -4.98 35.91 2.42
CA LEU A 29 -5.88 35.32 3.40
C LEU A 29 -7.21 36.07 3.33
N ASP A 30 -8.18 35.56 2.57
CA ASP A 30 -9.56 36.05 2.67
C ASP A 30 -10.30 35.23 3.73
N ALA A 31 -10.56 35.89 4.85
CA ALA A 31 -11.26 35.35 6.00
C ALA A 31 -12.73 35.81 5.97
N GLU A 32 -13.69 34.90 6.17
CA GLU A 32 -14.91 35.25 6.89
C GLU A 32 -15.60 34.05 7.58
N VAL A 33 -15.74 34.21 8.90
CA VAL A 33 -16.75 33.68 9.83
C VAL A 33 -16.58 32.25 10.42
N LEU A 34 -16.23 32.29 11.71
CA LEU A 34 -16.20 31.22 12.72
C LEU A 34 -17.54 30.49 12.89
N HIS A 35 -17.50 29.15 13.04
CA HIS A 35 -18.24 28.40 14.07
C HIS A 35 -17.35 27.22 14.53
N LEU A 36 -17.19 27.11 15.84
CA LEU A 36 -16.43 26.10 16.57
C LEU A 36 -17.42 25.01 17.03
N GLU A 37 -17.18 23.74 16.68
CA GLU A 37 -17.39 22.53 17.52
C GLU A 37 -17.12 21.23 16.73
N GLU A 38 -16.13 20.46 17.22
CA GLU A 38 -15.82 19.00 17.15
C GLU A 38 -16.38 18.18 15.95
N THR A 39 -15.57 17.54 15.09
CA THR A 39 -14.72 16.34 15.34
C THR A 39 -13.55 16.27 14.33
N PRO A 40 -12.34 15.80 14.67
CA PRO A 40 -11.31 15.58 13.65
C PRO A 40 -11.69 14.37 12.79
N GLU A 41 -12.09 14.62 11.55
CA GLU A 41 -12.16 13.59 10.53
C GLU A 41 -10.75 13.03 10.29
N LEU A 42 -10.64 11.71 10.28
CA LEU A 42 -9.43 10.99 9.95
C LEU A 42 -8.99 11.46 8.57
N VAL A 43 -7.84 12.16 8.52
CA VAL A 43 -7.19 12.45 7.25
C VAL A 43 -6.75 11.11 6.69
N GLU A 44 -7.52 10.57 5.74
CA GLU A 44 -7.03 9.52 4.87
C GLU A 44 -5.73 10.03 4.26
N ASN A 45 -4.66 9.28 4.46
CA ASN A 45 -3.40 9.53 3.78
C ASN A 45 -3.64 9.25 2.29
N VAL A 46 -4.13 10.26 1.56
CA VAL A 46 -4.26 10.22 0.11
C VAL A 46 -2.85 10.24 -0.45
N TRP A 47 -2.31 9.04 -0.65
CA TRP A 47 -1.10 8.79 -1.40
C TRP A 47 -1.27 9.34 -2.82
N ASP A 48 -0.36 10.21 -3.26
CA ASP A 48 -0.28 10.69 -4.65
C ASP A 48 0.68 9.78 -5.45
N PRO A 49 0.16 8.89 -6.33
CA PRO A 49 0.96 7.85 -6.97
C PRO A 49 1.89 8.36 -8.10
N LYS A 50 2.03 9.67 -8.29
CA LYS A 50 2.76 10.23 -9.46
C LYS A 50 4.27 10.31 -9.31
N GLU A 51 4.84 10.05 -8.14
CA GLU A 51 6.28 10.15 -7.91
C GLU A 51 6.89 8.76 -7.62
N LYS A 52 7.40 8.15 -8.70
CA LYS A 52 8.37 7.03 -8.81
C LYS A 52 7.85 5.59 -8.75
N GLY A 53 8.09 4.86 -9.86
CA GLY A 53 8.15 3.40 -9.88
C GLY A 53 7.60 2.78 -11.17
N GLN A 54 8.29 1.75 -11.67
CA GLN A 54 7.96 0.97 -12.86
C GLN A 54 6.53 0.38 -12.76
N GLN A 55 5.65 0.64 -13.75
CA GLN A 55 4.27 0.13 -13.73
C GLN A 55 4.23 -1.37 -14.06
N GLY A 56 3.87 -2.17 -13.06
CA GLY A 56 3.76 -3.63 -13.18
C GLY A 56 2.41 -4.12 -13.72
N GLN A 57 2.36 -5.41 -14.07
CA GLN A 57 1.12 -6.12 -14.41
C GLN A 57 0.89 -7.25 -13.41
N ALA A 58 -0.38 -7.53 -13.06
CA ALA A 58 -0.75 -8.65 -12.20
C ALA A 58 -1.83 -9.53 -12.84
N GLU A 59 -1.92 -10.75 -12.32
CA GLU A 59 -3.08 -11.61 -12.56
C GLU A 59 -4.29 -11.19 -11.71
N THR A 60 -5.45 -11.70 -12.10
CA THR A 60 -6.66 -11.69 -11.29
C THR A 60 -6.95 -13.12 -10.88
N ILE A 61 -7.16 -13.33 -9.59
CA ILE A 61 -7.54 -14.63 -9.06
C ILE A 61 -9.01 -14.63 -8.66
N TYR A 62 -9.64 -15.79 -8.76
CA TYR A 62 -10.95 -16.05 -8.21
C TYR A 62 -10.83 -17.31 -7.34
N ASP A 63 -11.14 -17.18 -6.06
CA ASP A 63 -11.27 -18.31 -5.15
C ASP A 63 -12.76 -18.56 -4.87
N PRO A 64 -13.35 -19.64 -5.41
CA PRO A 64 -14.74 -20.00 -5.14
C PRO A 64 -14.98 -20.43 -3.69
N GLU A 65 -13.95 -20.86 -2.94
CA GLU A 65 -14.13 -21.29 -1.54
C GLU A 65 -14.19 -20.08 -0.60
N ALA A 66 -13.32 -19.09 -0.77
CA ALA A 66 -13.45 -17.79 -0.10
C ALA A 66 -14.58 -16.92 -0.68
N GLY A 67 -15.04 -17.20 -1.91
CA GLY A 67 -16.08 -16.43 -2.59
C GLY A 67 -15.61 -15.03 -2.99
N VAL A 68 -14.33 -14.89 -3.37
CA VAL A 68 -13.71 -13.60 -3.69
C VAL A 68 -12.97 -13.62 -5.02
N THR A 69 -13.00 -12.46 -5.70
CA THR A 69 -12.07 -12.13 -6.78
C THR A 69 -11.05 -11.14 -6.25
N ALA A 70 -9.76 -11.31 -6.57
CA ALA A 70 -8.72 -10.39 -6.14
C ALA A 70 -7.74 -10.04 -7.26
N THR A 71 -7.28 -8.80 -7.30
CA THR A 71 -6.29 -8.32 -8.28
C THR A 71 -5.38 -7.26 -7.65
N LEU A 72 -4.13 -7.20 -8.11
CA LEU A 72 -3.22 -6.10 -7.76
C LEU A 72 -3.27 -5.02 -8.85
N ARG A 73 -3.34 -3.75 -8.44
CA ARG A 73 -3.24 -2.58 -9.33
C ARG A 73 -2.21 -1.58 -8.80
N ASP A 74 -1.89 -0.59 -9.63
CA ASP A 74 -0.93 0.48 -9.33
C ASP A 74 0.41 -0.07 -8.82
N ILE A 75 0.84 -1.15 -9.46
CA ILE A 75 2.00 -1.92 -9.06
C ILE A 75 3.24 -1.10 -9.36
N SER A 76 4.06 -0.91 -8.35
CA SER A 76 5.36 -0.26 -8.39
C SER A 76 6.40 -1.13 -7.70
N ASN A 77 7.67 -0.78 -7.77
CA ASN A 77 8.70 -1.50 -7.03
C ASN A 77 8.61 -1.33 -5.50
N VAL A 78 7.77 -0.43 -4.97
CA VAL A 78 7.62 -0.16 -3.53
C VAL A 78 6.29 -0.59 -2.93
N GLY A 79 5.28 -0.88 -3.77
CA GLY A 79 3.97 -1.31 -3.31
C GLY A 79 2.96 -1.52 -4.44
N ALA A 80 1.78 -2.00 -4.06
CA ALA A 80 0.61 -2.15 -4.93
C ALA A 80 -0.70 -2.04 -4.14
N ASN A 81 -1.79 -1.71 -4.83
CA ASN A 81 -3.14 -1.78 -4.31
C ASN A 81 -3.72 -3.17 -4.53
N LEU A 82 -4.11 -3.88 -3.47
CA LEU A 82 -4.98 -5.05 -3.59
C LEU A 82 -6.42 -4.56 -3.67
N ILE A 83 -7.14 -4.98 -4.71
CA ILE A 83 -8.59 -4.86 -4.80
C ILE A 83 -9.17 -6.26 -4.63
N ILE A 84 -10.03 -6.40 -3.63
CA ILE A 84 -10.76 -7.63 -3.34
C ILE A 84 -12.25 -7.37 -3.51
N ARG A 85 -12.91 -8.22 -4.28
CA ARG A 85 -14.35 -8.23 -4.49
C ARG A 85 -14.95 -9.45 -3.81
N ARG A 86 -16.01 -9.25 -3.05
CA ARG A 86 -16.86 -10.36 -2.62
C ARG A 86 -17.93 -10.62 -3.67
N GLU A 87 -18.07 -11.87 -4.11
CA GLU A 87 -18.96 -12.20 -5.23
C GLU A 87 -20.42 -12.42 -4.81
N ASP A 88 -20.65 -12.79 -3.56
CA ASP A 88 -21.99 -12.99 -2.99
C ASP A 88 -22.45 -11.80 -2.13
N ASP A 89 -23.77 -11.64 -1.99
CA ASP A 89 -24.45 -10.60 -1.21
C ASP A 89 -25.10 -11.15 0.09
N ASP A 90 -24.58 -12.26 0.64
CA ASP A 90 -25.09 -12.83 1.90
C ASP A 90 -24.69 -11.99 3.11
N ASP A 91 -25.57 -11.11 3.57
CA ASP A 91 -25.37 -10.27 4.76
C ASP A 91 -25.08 -11.05 6.06
N GLY A 92 -25.38 -12.36 6.10
CA GLY A 92 -25.07 -13.22 7.25
C GLY A 92 -23.65 -13.77 7.25
N ALA A 93 -22.94 -13.69 6.12
CA ALA A 93 -21.57 -14.14 5.97
C ALA A 93 -20.57 -12.97 6.06
N GLU A 94 -19.39 -13.25 6.60
CA GLU A 94 -18.31 -12.29 6.81
C GLU A 94 -17.09 -12.72 5.98
N VAL A 95 -16.52 -11.78 5.22
CA VAL A 95 -15.23 -11.94 4.56
C VAL A 95 -14.28 -10.89 5.13
N ILE A 96 -13.12 -11.33 5.61
CA ILE A 96 -12.11 -10.49 6.27
C ILE A 96 -10.74 -10.76 5.67
N TYR A 97 -9.99 -9.71 5.39
CA TYR A 97 -8.58 -9.77 4.99
C TYR A 97 -7.75 -8.80 5.83
N GLY A 98 -6.43 -8.90 5.79
CA GLY A 98 -5.56 -8.11 6.67
C GLY A 98 -4.29 -7.58 6.02
N GLU A 99 -3.49 -6.88 6.82
CA GLU A 99 -2.24 -6.25 6.38
C GLU A 99 -1.08 -7.24 6.23
N ALA A 100 -1.20 -8.47 6.72
CA ALA A 100 -0.14 -9.46 6.66
C ALA A 100 0.01 -10.05 5.26
N TYR A 101 1.24 -10.01 4.73
CA TYR A 101 1.60 -10.61 3.45
C TYR A 101 3.05 -11.09 3.46
N ILE A 102 3.38 -11.96 2.51
CA ILE A 102 4.75 -12.35 2.17
C ILE A 102 4.95 -12.19 0.67
N LEU A 103 6.09 -11.64 0.26
CA LEU A 103 6.50 -11.62 -1.14
C LEU A 103 7.44 -12.78 -1.44
N GLN A 104 7.22 -13.42 -2.58
CA GLN A 104 8.10 -14.44 -3.12
C GLN A 104 8.55 -14.06 -4.53
N ARG A 105 9.82 -14.28 -4.86
CA ARG A 105 10.41 -14.05 -6.18
C ARG A 105 10.62 -15.38 -6.90
N GLN A 106 10.39 -15.40 -8.20
CA GLN A 106 10.71 -16.55 -9.04
C GLN A 106 12.20 -16.56 -9.35
N VAL A 107 12.93 -17.57 -8.88
CA VAL A 107 14.38 -17.75 -9.08
C VAL A 107 14.63 -19.20 -9.51
N ASP A 108 15.29 -19.39 -10.65
CA ASP A 108 15.64 -20.71 -11.21
C ASP A 108 14.45 -21.69 -11.35
N GLY A 109 13.24 -21.15 -11.59
CA GLY A 109 12.03 -21.95 -11.74
C GLY A 109 11.29 -22.26 -10.44
N GLU A 110 11.79 -21.80 -9.28
CA GLU A 110 11.19 -21.98 -7.97
C GLU A 110 10.80 -20.64 -7.34
N TRP A 111 9.75 -20.66 -6.51
CA TRP A 111 9.34 -19.51 -5.72
C TRP A 111 10.13 -19.49 -4.41
N GLN A 112 10.87 -18.42 -4.17
CA GLN A 112 11.65 -18.22 -2.94
C GLN A 112 11.17 -16.97 -2.21
N ASP A 113 11.18 -16.99 -0.88
CA ASP A 113 10.86 -15.81 -0.07
C ASP A 113 11.79 -14.66 -0.43
N ALA A 114 11.22 -13.47 -0.65
CA ALA A 114 12.01 -12.27 -0.90
C ALA A 114 12.78 -11.89 0.37
N GLU A 115 13.99 -11.37 0.20
CA GLU A 115 14.86 -10.99 1.30
C GLU A 115 14.27 -9.78 2.05
N THR A 116 14.13 -9.90 3.37
CA THR A 116 13.64 -8.81 4.22
C THR A 116 14.78 -7.92 4.68
N VAL A 117 14.56 -6.61 4.69
CA VAL A 117 15.50 -5.62 5.23
C VAL A 117 15.67 -5.74 6.76
N PRO A 118 14.60 -5.88 7.58
CA PRO A 118 14.76 -6.13 9.00
C PRO A 118 14.92 -7.63 9.31
N ASP A 119 15.76 -7.95 10.30
CA ASP A 119 15.92 -9.32 10.83
C ASP A 119 14.68 -9.84 11.58
N ASN A 120 13.89 -8.92 12.14
CA ASN A 120 12.68 -9.23 12.89
C ASN A 120 11.59 -8.20 12.57
N TYR A 121 10.43 -8.68 12.14
CA TYR A 121 9.29 -7.85 11.77
C TYR A 121 7.99 -8.51 12.22
N GLY A 122 6.91 -7.73 12.20
CA GLY A 122 5.56 -8.21 12.48
C GLY A 122 4.52 -7.29 11.87
N PHE A 123 3.36 -7.84 11.58
CA PHE A 123 2.22 -7.09 11.04
C PHE A 123 1.21 -6.79 12.14
N PRO A 124 0.52 -5.64 12.07
CA PRO A 124 -0.71 -5.42 12.83
C PRO A 124 -1.73 -6.51 12.51
N MET A 125 -2.40 -7.07 13.53
CA MET A 125 -3.51 -8.00 13.35
C MET A 125 -4.81 -7.22 13.12
N VAL A 126 -4.85 -6.43 12.05
CA VAL A 126 -6.04 -5.67 11.62
C VAL A 126 -6.78 -6.47 10.56
N GLY A 127 -8.09 -6.62 10.75
CA GLY A 127 -9.00 -7.26 9.81
C GLY A 127 -9.94 -6.24 9.18
N TYR A 128 -9.98 -6.20 7.85
CA TYR A 128 -10.87 -5.38 7.05
C TYR A 128 -11.98 -6.25 6.47
N ASN A 129 -13.23 -5.81 6.65
CA ASN A 129 -14.39 -6.48 6.07
C ASN A 129 -14.51 -6.15 4.58
N VAL A 130 -14.93 -7.15 3.78
CA VAL A 130 -15.40 -6.93 2.41
C VAL A 130 -16.93 -7.04 2.41
N PRO A 131 -17.67 -5.95 2.16
CA PRO A 131 -19.13 -6.00 2.15
C PRO A 131 -19.68 -6.92 1.04
N GLY A 132 -20.87 -7.46 1.27
CA GLY A 132 -21.56 -8.34 0.31
C GLY A 132 -21.71 -7.68 -1.07
N GLY A 133 -21.23 -8.35 -2.12
CA GLY A 133 -21.33 -7.86 -3.50
C GLY A 133 -20.48 -6.62 -3.83
N GLU A 134 -19.65 -6.15 -2.91
CA GLU A 134 -18.84 -4.94 -3.04
C GLU A 134 -17.34 -5.22 -3.16
N GLU A 135 -16.57 -4.16 -3.43
CA GLU A 135 -15.12 -4.16 -3.46
C GLU A 135 -14.56 -3.42 -2.25
N ALA A 136 -13.46 -3.94 -1.71
CA ALA A 136 -12.61 -3.27 -0.76
C ALA A 136 -11.18 -3.21 -1.31
N SER A 137 -10.39 -2.25 -0.83
CA SER A 137 -9.00 -2.11 -1.26
C SER A 137 -8.07 -1.75 -0.12
N ILE A 138 -6.83 -2.23 -0.20
CA ILE A 138 -5.74 -1.80 0.68
C ILE A 138 -4.48 -1.56 -0.15
N TYR A 139 -3.71 -0.53 0.22
CA TYR A 139 -2.38 -0.33 -0.30
C TYR A 139 -1.37 -1.11 0.53
N TYR A 140 -0.67 -2.05 -0.09
CA TYR A 140 0.47 -2.74 0.51
C TYR A 140 1.75 -1.98 0.16
N ASN A 141 2.24 -1.20 1.13
CA ASN A 141 3.61 -0.71 1.10
C ASN A 141 4.53 -1.86 1.53
N TRP A 142 5.41 -2.30 0.62
CA TRP A 142 6.40 -3.32 0.90
C TRP A 142 7.83 -2.81 0.97
N GLU A 143 8.06 -1.52 0.72
CA GLU A 143 9.36 -0.88 0.87
C GLU A 143 9.91 -1.01 2.30
N TRP A 144 9.05 -0.91 3.31
CA TRP A 144 9.51 -1.01 4.70
C TRP A 144 10.04 -2.40 5.07
N LEU A 145 9.56 -3.45 4.39
CA LEU A 145 9.91 -4.85 4.69
C LEU A 145 10.95 -5.40 3.72
N TYR A 146 10.86 -5.09 2.44
CA TYR A 146 11.70 -5.65 1.37
C TYR A 146 12.57 -4.61 0.66
N GLY A 147 12.41 -3.33 0.98
CA GLY A 147 12.99 -2.24 0.19
C GLY A 147 12.32 -2.10 -1.18
N ALA A 148 12.93 -1.30 -2.05
CA ALA A 148 12.51 -1.21 -3.44
C ALA A 148 12.88 -2.50 -4.18
N LEU A 149 11.88 -3.21 -4.71
CA LEU A 149 12.06 -4.47 -5.41
C LEU A 149 12.79 -4.29 -6.75
N GLU A 150 13.66 -5.24 -7.09
CA GLU A 150 14.25 -5.32 -8.42
C GLU A 150 13.24 -5.83 -9.47
N PRO A 151 13.40 -5.50 -10.76
CA PRO A 151 12.59 -6.08 -11.82
C PRO A 151 12.60 -7.63 -11.79
N GLY A 152 11.44 -8.22 -12.07
CA GLY A 152 11.28 -9.68 -11.96
C GLY A 152 9.83 -10.13 -11.84
N GLU A 153 9.67 -11.45 -11.73
CA GLU A 153 8.38 -12.09 -11.45
C GLU A 153 8.26 -12.38 -9.96
N TYR A 154 7.15 -11.91 -9.39
CA TYR A 154 6.84 -12.01 -7.97
C TYR A 154 5.47 -12.64 -7.78
N ARG A 155 5.20 -13.14 -6.58
CA ARG A 155 3.85 -13.39 -6.09
C ARG A 155 3.69 -12.87 -4.68
N MET A 156 2.55 -12.24 -4.43
CA MET A 156 2.10 -11.89 -3.10
C MET A 156 1.35 -13.08 -2.51
N VAL A 157 1.71 -13.48 -1.31
CA VAL A 157 1.02 -14.48 -0.50
C VAL A 157 0.31 -13.76 0.64
N TRP A 158 -0.99 -13.98 0.78
CA TRP A 158 -1.81 -13.33 1.79
C TRP A 158 -2.96 -14.24 2.21
N ASP A 159 -3.56 -13.96 3.36
CA ASP A 159 -4.64 -14.79 3.90
C ASP A 159 -5.97 -14.02 3.86
N VAL A 160 -7.04 -14.68 3.41
CA VAL A 160 -8.43 -14.21 3.47
C VAL A 160 -9.24 -15.17 4.34
N SER A 161 -10.09 -14.66 5.20
CA SER A 161 -10.95 -15.46 6.07
C SER A 161 -12.41 -15.27 5.74
N ARG A 162 -13.14 -16.37 5.57
CA ARG A 162 -14.58 -16.38 5.36
C ARG A 162 -15.28 -17.09 6.50
N LYS A 163 -16.37 -16.51 7.00
CA LYS A 163 -17.31 -17.15 7.91
C LYS A 163 -18.70 -17.14 7.28
N ASP A 164 -19.20 -18.31 6.93
CA ASP A 164 -20.53 -18.44 6.34
C ASP A 164 -21.63 -18.14 7.36
N SER A 165 -22.79 -17.74 6.84
CA SER A 165 -23.98 -17.48 7.64
C SER A 165 -24.37 -18.70 8.50
N GLY A 166 -24.50 -18.45 9.81
CA GLY A 166 -24.79 -19.50 10.79
C GLY A 166 -23.60 -20.40 11.16
N SER A 167 -22.40 -20.18 10.61
CA SER A 167 -21.20 -20.92 10.99
C SER A 167 -20.67 -20.46 12.36
N ALA A 168 -20.17 -21.43 13.15
CA ALA A 168 -19.54 -21.18 14.44
C ALA A 168 -18.10 -20.67 14.31
N SER A 169 -17.45 -20.88 13.17
CA SER A 169 -16.03 -20.53 12.94
C SER A 169 -15.79 -20.05 11.51
N ALA A 170 -14.80 -19.17 11.36
CA ALA A 170 -14.25 -18.80 10.07
C ALA A 170 -13.29 -19.86 9.54
N GLN A 171 -13.18 -19.95 8.22
CA GLN A 171 -12.16 -20.67 7.48
C GLN A 171 -11.19 -19.65 6.89
N THR A 172 -9.90 -19.96 6.90
CA THR A 172 -8.86 -19.08 6.33
C THR A 172 -8.24 -19.75 5.13
N TYR A 173 -8.17 -19.00 4.03
CA TYR A 173 -7.66 -19.40 2.74
C TYR A 173 -6.37 -18.62 2.46
N ARG A 174 -5.35 -19.32 1.98
CA ARG A 174 -4.07 -18.73 1.62
C ARG A 174 -4.02 -18.52 0.12
N GLU A 175 -4.04 -17.25 -0.26
CA GLU A 175 -4.08 -16.82 -1.64
C GLU A 175 -2.71 -16.43 -2.17
N HIS A 176 -2.56 -16.55 -3.48
CA HIS A 176 -1.34 -16.20 -4.21
C HIS A 176 -1.68 -15.39 -5.45
N ILE A 177 -1.15 -14.16 -5.57
CA ILE A 177 -1.33 -13.32 -6.77
C ILE A 177 0.03 -13.01 -7.37
N ARG A 178 0.24 -13.44 -8.61
CA ARG A 178 1.45 -13.16 -9.38
C ARG A 178 1.41 -11.76 -9.97
N PHE A 179 2.58 -11.13 -9.98
CA PHE A 179 2.79 -9.87 -10.66
C PHE A 179 4.21 -9.77 -11.21
N ARG A 180 4.40 -8.85 -12.16
CA ARG A 180 5.69 -8.55 -12.77
C ARG A 180 6.01 -7.07 -12.64
N LEU A 181 7.26 -6.80 -12.24
CA LEU A 181 7.87 -5.47 -12.22
C LEU A 181 8.74 -5.24 -13.47
#